data_AF-A0A960WVN7-F1
#
_entry.id   AF-A0A960WVN7-F1
#
_cell.length_a   1.000
_cell.length_b   1.000
_cell.length_c   1.000
_cell.angle_alpha   90.00
_cell.angle_beta   90.00
_cell.angle_gamma   90.00
#
_symmetry.space_group_name_H-M   'P 1'
#
loop_
_entity.id
_entity.type
_entity.pdbx_description
1 polymer ?
#
loop_
_entity_poly.entity_id
_entity_poly.type
_entity_poly.pdbx_seq_one_letter_code
_entity_poly.pdbx_strand_id
1 'polypeptide(L)' 'GIDFGIDPSLSDREYTHRAYQEYLKRYLRCVKGVDDNLARIFDYLKKHDLFDNTIIVYTGDQGFMLGEHDYIDKR' A
#
# COMPACT_ATOMS: atom_id res chain seq x y z
N GLY A 1 1.20 15.82 12.21
CA GLY A 1 0.56 15.01 11.17
C GLY A 1 1.58 14.66 10.11
N ILE A 2 1.29 13.70 9.23
CA ILE A 2 2.14 13.41 8.07
C ILE A 2 2.17 14.64 7.17
N ASP A 3 3.36 15.14 6.86
CA ASP A 3 3.53 16.19 5.86
C ASP A 3 3.64 15.56 4.46
N PHE A 4 2.76 15.99 3.56
CA PHE A 4 2.74 15.57 2.16
C PHE A 4 3.52 16.52 1.24
N GLY A 5 4.07 17.62 1.76
CA GLY A 5 4.79 18.62 0.97
C GLY A 5 3.89 19.39 0.01
N ILE A 6 2.63 19.61 0.40
CA ILE A 6 1.62 20.30 -0.41
C ILE A 6 1.61 21.78 -0.04
N ASP A 7 1.57 22.63 -1.05
CA ASP A 7 1.52 24.09 -0.88
C ASP A 7 0.26 24.51 -0.10
N PRO A 8 0.40 25.17 1.06
CA PRO A 8 -0.73 25.59 1.89
C PRO A 8 -1.52 26.77 1.32
N SER A 9 -1.03 27.44 0.26
CA SER A 9 -1.74 28.55 -0.39
C SER A 9 -2.82 28.11 -1.39
N LEU A 10 -2.91 26.81 -1.68
CA LEU A 10 -3.92 26.25 -2.57
C LEU A 10 -5.34 26.40 -1.98
N SER A 11 -6.34 26.39 -2.87
CA SER A 11 -7.75 26.31 -2.43
C SER A 11 -8.01 25.02 -1.65
N ASP A 12 -8.92 25.05 -0.68
CA ASP A 12 -9.26 23.89 0.17
C ASP A 12 -9.57 22.63 -0.65
N ARG A 13 -10.31 22.78 -1.75
CA ARG A 13 -10.68 21.68 -2.66
C ARG A 13 -9.44 21.09 -3.32
N GLU A 14 -8.53 21.92 -3.78
CA GLU A 14 -7.33 21.48 -4.49
C GLU A 14 -6.30 20.87 -3.52
N TYR A 15 -6.14 21.48 -2.35
CA TYR A 15 -5.32 20.93 -1.26
C TYR A 15 -5.81 19.54 -0.85
N THR A 16 -7.12 19.40 -0.61
CA THR A 16 -7.74 18.11 -0.23
C THR A 16 -7.54 17.05 -1.31
N HIS A 17 -7.75 17.40 -2.58
CA HIS A 17 -7.53 16.48 -3.70
C HIS A 17 -6.07 16.01 -3.76
N ARG A 18 -5.10 16.91 -3.62
CA ARG A 18 -3.67 16.55 -3.65
C ARG A 18 -3.27 15.71 -2.43
N ALA A 19 -3.79 16.03 -1.25
CA ALA A 19 -3.54 15.28 -0.02
C ALA A 19 -4.04 13.84 -0.15
N TYR A 20 -5.27 13.66 -0.66
CA TYR A 20 -5.83 12.34 -0.95
C TYR A 20 -4.98 11.56 -1.95
N GLN A 21 -4.59 12.19 -3.06
CA GLN A 21 -3.76 11.54 -4.08
C GLN A 21 -2.40 11.11 -3.54
N GLU A 22 -1.73 11.95 -2.75
CA GLU A 22 -0.43 11.59 -2.17
C GLU A 22 -0.54 10.51 -1.10
N TYR A 23 -1.57 10.54 -0.28
CA TYR A 23 -1.87 9.50 0.68
C TYR A 23 -2.10 8.14 -0.01
N LEU A 24 -2.99 8.09 -1.00
CA LEU A 24 -3.32 6.86 -1.72
C LEU A 24 -2.10 6.30 -2.47
N LYS A 25 -1.34 7.15 -3.17
CA LYS A 25 -0.11 6.71 -3.85
C LYS A 25 0.93 6.16 -2.87
N ARG A 26 1.08 6.76 -1.68
CA ARG A 26 1.99 6.24 -0.64
C ARG A 26 1.56 4.85 -0.20
N TYR A 27 0.27 4.63 0.06
CA TYR A 27 -0.27 3.31 0.42
C TYR A 27 0.00 2.28 -0.69
N LEU A 28 -0.31 2.60 -1.95
CA LEU A 28 -0.10 1.69 -3.07
C LEU A 28 1.38 1.38 -3.34
N ARG A 29 2.30 2.30 -3.05
CA ARG A 29 3.75 2.02 -3.10
C ARG A 29 4.17 0.98 -2.06
N CYS A 30 3.58 0.99 -0.87
CA CYS A 30 3.81 -0.07 0.13
C CYS A 30 3.32 -1.43 -0.39
N VAL A 31 2.12 -1.47 -0.96
CA VAL A 31 1.55 -2.70 -1.57
C VAL A 31 2.49 -3.23 -2.67
N LYS A 32 2.98 -2.36 -3.56
CA LYS A 32 3.94 -2.75 -4.60
C LYS A 32 5.23 -3.33 -4.01
N GLY A 33 5.73 -2.74 -2.93
CA GLY A 33 6.91 -3.24 -2.23
C GLY A 33 6.70 -4.62 -1.62
N VAL A 34 5.51 -4.93 -1.09
CA VAL A 34 5.16 -6.28 -0.64
C VAL A 34 5.17 -7.25 -1.81
N ASP A 35 4.53 -6.89 -2.92
CA ASP A 35 4.48 -7.68 -4.15
C ASP A 35 5.89 -8.01 -4.71
N ASP A 36 6.80 -7.04 -4.74
CA ASP A 36 8.20 -7.28 -5.14
C ASP A 36 8.91 -8.31 -4.24
N ASN A 37 8.58 -8.34 -2.94
CA ASN A 37 9.16 -9.31 -2.02
C ASN A 37 8.51 -10.70 -2.15
N LEU A 38 7.23 -10.78 -2.48
CA LEU A 38 6.58 -12.06 -2.82
C LEU A 38 7.25 -12.69 -4.05
N ALA A 39 7.53 -11.89 -5.08
CA ALA A 39 8.26 -12.36 -6.27
C ALA A 39 9.60 -12.99 -5.90
N ARG A 40 10.39 -12.34 -5.02
CA ARG A 40 11.68 -12.88 -4.54
C ARG A 40 11.54 -14.22 -3.82
N ILE A 41 10.50 -14.39 -3.01
CA ILE A 41 10.23 -15.65 -2.29
C ILE A 41 9.85 -16.74 -3.30
N PHE A 42 8.97 -16.45 -4.26
CA PHE A 42 8.56 -17.42 -5.27
C PHE A 42 9.70 -17.81 -6.20
N ASP A 43 10.54 -16.87 -6.61
CA ASP A 43 11.74 -17.13 -7.42
C ASP A 43 12.71 -18.06 -6.68
N TYR A 44 12.89 -17.86 -5.38
CA TYR A 44 13.69 -18.76 -4.55
C TYR A 44 13.08 -20.18 -4.53
N LEU A 45 11.79 -20.31 -4.22
CA LEU A 45 11.13 -21.62 -4.17
C LEU A 45 11.22 -22.36 -5.51
N LYS A 46 11.03 -21.65 -6.63
CA LYS A 46 11.13 -22.23 -7.98
C LYS A 46 12.56 -22.65 -8.32
N LYS A 47 13.55 -21.80 -8.01
CA LYS A 47 14.97 -22.10 -8.27
C LYS A 47 15.46 -23.36 -7.56
N HIS A 48 14.82 -23.72 -6.45
CA HIS A 48 15.21 -24.84 -5.60
C HIS A 48 14.24 -26.03 -5.68
N ASP A 49 13.35 -26.08 -6.68
CA ASP A 49 12.35 -27.15 -6.87
C ASP A 49 11.44 -27.38 -5.65
N LEU A 50 11.25 -26.35 -4.82
CA LEU A 50 10.42 -26.41 -3.61
C LEU A 50 8.98 -25.96 -3.86
N PHE A 51 8.74 -25.21 -4.94
CA PHE A 51 7.47 -24.53 -5.18
C PHE A 51 6.27 -25.48 -5.22
N ASP A 52 6.37 -26.59 -5.97
CA ASP A 52 5.25 -27.51 -6.20
C ASP A 52 4.86 -28.33 -4.97
N ASN A 53 5.75 -28.44 -3.97
CA ASN A 53 5.51 -29.18 -2.72
C ASN A 53 5.44 -28.25 -1.50
N THR A 54 5.17 -26.96 -1.70
CA THR A 54 5.02 -25.97 -0.62
C THR A 54 3.58 -25.49 -0.54
N ILE A 55 2.98 -25.58 0.65
CA ILE A 55 1.68 -24.94 0.93
C ILE A 55 1.91 -23.45 1.16
N ILE A 56 1.25 -22.60 0.37
CA ILE A 56 1.31 -21.14 0.50
C ILE A 56 -0.03 -20.64 1.03
N VAL A 57 0.01 -19.93 2.16
CA VAL A 57 -1.15 -19.21 2.73
C VAL A 57 -0.92 -17.72 2.58
N TYR A 58 -1.74 -17.06 1.75
CA TYR A 58 -1.70 -15.61 1.53
C TYR A 58 -2.95 -14.97 2.13
N THR A 59 -2.76 -14.10 3.11
CA THR A 59 -3.86 -13.40 3.81
C THR A 59 -3.40 -12.05 4.33
N GLY A 60 -4.36 -11.16 4.59
CA GLY A 60 -4.19 -10.00 5.47
C GLY A 60 -4.81 -10.28 6.85
N ASP A 61 -4.41 -9.53 7.85
CA ASP A 61 -5.03 -9.53 9.19
C ASP A 61 -6.31 -8.68 9.21
N GLN A 62 -6.29 -7.51 8.56
CA GLN A 62 -7.46 -6.65 8.35
C GLN A 62 -7.28 -5.67 7.17
N GLY A 63 -8.34 -4.91 6.85
CA GLY A 63 -8.31 -3.83 5.86
C GLY A 63 -7.78 -2.49 6.39
N PHE A 64 -7.86 -1.46 5.55
CA PHE A 64 -7.41 -0.10 5.84
C PHE A 64 -8.32 0.91 5.10
N MET A 65 -8.77 1.98 5.77
CA MET A 65 -9.52 3.05 5.10
C MET A 65 -8.54 3.96 4.36
N LEU A 66 -8.83 4.26 3.10
CA LEU A 66 -8.02 5.07 2.20
C LEU A 66 -8.65 6.44 1.92
N GLY A 67 -9.65 6.84 2.68
CA GLY A 67 -10.40 8.09 2.54
C GLY A 67 -11.91 7.88 2.38
N GLU A 68 -12.39 6.64 2.38
CA GLU A 68 -13.83 6.34 2.38
C GLU A 68 -14.48 6.98 3.61
N HIS A 69 -15.59 7.68 3.40
CA HIS A 69 -16.32 8.39 4.47
C HIS A 69 -15.45 9.36 5.29
N ASP A 70 -14.42 9.95 4.67
CA ASP A 70 -13.42 10.80 5.31
C ASP A 70 -12.60 10.11 6.43
N TYR A 71 -12.53 8.77 6.38
CA TYR A 71 -11.74 7.98 7.32
C TYR A 71 -10.36 7.60 6.76
N ILE A 72 -9.38 7.54 7.66
CA ILE A 72 -8.02 7.05 7.42
C ILE A 72 -7.68 6.00 8.47
N ASP A 73 -6.74 5.12 8.16
CA ASP A 73 -6.34 4.05 9.07
C ASP A 73 -7.54 3.13 9.37
N LYS A 74 -7.47 2.45 10.50
CA LYS A 74 -8.43 1.48 11.02
C LYS A 74 -8.51 1.62 12.55
N ARG A 75 -8.10 2.78 13.08
CA ARG A 75 -8.06 3.14 14.50
C ARG A 75 -8.49 4.58 14.68
#